data_AF-A0A2J5P8N5-F1
#
_entry.id   AF-A0A2J5P8N5-F1
#
_cell.length_a   1.000
_cell.length_b   1.000
_cell.length_c   1.000
_cell.angle_alpha   90.00
_cell.angle_beta   90.00
_cell.angle_gamma   90.00
#
_symmetry.space_group_name_H-M   'P 1'
#
loop_
_entity.id
_entity.type
_entity.pdbx_description
1 polymer ?
#
loop_
_entity_poly.entity_id
_entity_poly.type
_entity_poly.pdbx_seq_one_letter_code
_entity_poly.pdbx_strand_id
1 'polypeptide(L)'
;MITGIQITKAANDDLLNSFWLLDSEKGEARCLCAKAGFAEDDVVAVSNLGEIEYREIPVDVKPEVRVEGGQHLNVNVLRRETLLDAVEHPEKYPQL
;
A
#
# COMPACT_ATOMS: atom_id res chain seq x y z
N MET A 1 -6.26 12.10 -11.61
CA MET A 1 -6.56 12.10 -10.17
C MET A 1 -7.31 10.82 -9.86
N ILE A 2 -6.92 10.10 -8.80
CA ILE A 2 -7.58 8.85 -8.41
C ILE A 2 -8.75 9.15 -7.48
N THR A 3 -9.95 8.69 -7.86
CA THR A 3 -11.18 8.84 -7.08
C THR A 3 -11.81 7.46 -6.85
N GLY A 4 -12.14 7.12 -5.61
CA GLY A 4 -12.95 5.95 -5.34
C GLY A 4 -14.40 6.18 -5.72
N ILE A 5 -15.00 5.25 -6.45
CA ILE A 5 -16.39 5.34 -6.86
C ILE A 5 -17.14 4.05 -6.57
N GLN A 6 -18.43 4.18 -6.26
CA GLN A 6 -19.38 3.09 -6.31
C GLN A 6 -20.38 3.38 -7.42
N ILE A 7 -20.53 2.43 -8.34
CA ILE A 7 -21.49 2.54 -9.44
C ILE A 7 -22.89 2.32 -8.88
N THR A 8 -23.74 3.35 -8.99
CA THR A 8 -25.13 3.33 -8.51
C THR A 8 -26.12 3.00 -9.60
N LYS A 9 -25.72 3.15 -10.87
CA LYS A 9 -26.52 2.79 -12.04
C LYS A 9 -25.59 2.52 -13.22
N ALA A 10 -25.87 1.45 -13.96
CA ALA A 10 -25.14 1.11 -15.17
C ALA A 10 -26.07 0.34 -16.10
N ALA A 11 -25.76 0.33 -17.40
CA ALA A 11 -26.43 -0.54 -18.36
C ALA A 11 -26.11 -2.04 -18.14
N ASN A 12 -24.99 -2.34 -17.47
CA ASN A 12 -24.59 -3.69 -17.09
C ASN A 12 -24.93 -3.95 -15.61
N ASP A 13 -25.78 -4.94 -15.35
CA ASP A 13 -26.22 -5.34 -14.00
C ASP A 13 -25.09 -5.83 -13.10
N ASP A 14 -23.99 -6.32 -13.69
CA ASP A 14 -22.80 -6.79 -12.97
C ASP A 14 -21.99 -5.64 -12.36
N LEU A 15 -22.11 -4.44 -12.96
CA LEU A 15 -21.48 -3.21 -12.47
C LEU A 15 -22.31 -2.55 -11.35
N LEU A 16 -23.58 -2.91 -11.17
CA LEU A 16 -24.42 -2.27 -10.17
C LEU A 16 -23.92 -2.58 -8.74
N ASN A 17 -23.65 -1.53 -7.96
CA ASN A 17 -23.04 -1.56 -6.63
C ASN A 17 -21.58 -2.02 -6.57
N SER A 18 -20.90 -2.09 -7.72
CA SER A 18 -19.47 -2.38 -7.77
C SER A 18 -18.63 -1.17 -7.32
N PHE A 19 -17.41 -1.45 -6.84
CA PHE A 19 -16.45 -0.46 -6.35
C PHE A 19 -15.23 -0.40 -7.26
N TRP A 20 -14.81 0.82 -7.58
CA TRP A 20 -13.73 1.08 -8.54
C TRP A 20 -12.85 2.24 -8.07
N LEU A 21 -11.61 2.25 -8.53
CA LEU A 21 -10.74 3.43 -8.51
C LEU A 21 -10.71 4.04 -9.91
N LEU A 22 -11.27 5.23 -10.06
CA LEU A 22 -11.29 5.97 -11.30
C LEU A 22 -10.04 6.85 -11.41
N ASP A 23 -9.23 6.64 -12.44
CA ASP A 23 -8.15 7.54 -12.82
C ASP A 23 -8.61 8.48 -13.93
N SER A 24 -8.99 9.70 -13.54
CA SER A 24 -9.44 10.73 -14.47
C SER A 24 -8.34 11.28 -15.39
N GLU A 25 -7.07 11.08 -15.06
CA GLU A 25 -5.96 11.54 -15.92
C GLU A 25 -5.67 10.56 -17.05
N LYS A 26 -5.78 9.26 -16.76
CA LYS A 26 -5.53 8.20 -17.76
C LYS A 26 -6.79 7.73 -18.48
N GLY A 27 -7.98 8.06 -17.94
CA GLY A 27 -9.24 7.53 -18.47
C GLY A 27 -9.40 6.04 -18.20
N GLU A 28 -8.82 5.57 -17.10
CA GLU A 28 -8.82 4.16 -16.68
C GLU A 28 -9.63 4.00 -15.38
N ALA A 29 -10.21 2.83 -15.20
CA ALA A 29 -10.86 2.42 -13.97
C ALA A 29 -10.28 1.09 -13.51
N ARG A 30 -9.80 1.03 -12.28
CA ARG A 30 -9.36 -0.21 -11.64
C ARG A 30 -10.50 -0.83 -10.84
N CYS A 31 -10.77 -2.11 -11.08
CA CYS A 31 -11.78 -2.86 -10.35
C CYS A 31 -11.27 -3.20 -8.94
N LEU A 32 -12.04 -2.82 -7.92
CA LEU A 32 -11.82 -3.32 -6.55
C LEU A 32 -12.75 -4.50 -6.25
N CYS A 33 -14.01 -4.38 -6.63
CA CYS A 33 -15.02 -5.41 -6.42
C CYS A 33 -16.18 -5.21 -7.39
N ALA A 34 -16.48 -6.22 -8.19
CA ALA A 34 -17.66 -6.31 -9.05
C ALA A 34 -18.36 -7.65 -8.82
N LYS A 35 -19.65 -7.75 -9.20
CA LYS A 35 -20.41 -9.00 -9.01
C LYS A 35 -19.89 -10.13 -9.90
N ALA A 36 -19.56 -9.80 -11.15
CA ALA A 36 -19.06 -10.72 -12.16
C ALA A 36 -18.38 -9.94 -13.30
N GLY A 37 -17.66 -10.64 -14.17
CA GLY A 37 -17.11 -10.10 -15.42
C GLY A 37 -15.77 -9.34 -15.29
N PHE A 38 -15.35 -8.97 -14.08
CA PHE A 38 -14.10 -8.26 -13.83
C PHE A 38 -13.33 -8.92 -12.70
N ALA A 39 -12.02 -9.06 -12.88
CA ALA A 39 -11.13 -9.56 -11.83
C ALA A 39 -10.72 -8.42 -10.88
N GLU A 40 -10.32 -8.77 -9.66
CA GLU A 40 -9.71 -7.82 -8.73
C GLU A 40 -8.44 -7.22 -9.36
N ASP A 41 -8.22 -5.92 -9.15
CA ASP A 41 -7.13 -5.11 -9.71
C ASP A 41 -7.12 -4.99 -11.25
N ASP A 42 -8.14 -5.48 -11.95
CA ASP A 42 -8.24 -5.34 -13.40
C ASP A 42 -8.40 -3.86 -13.79
N VAL A 43 -7.60 -3.41 -14.76
CA VAL A 43 -7.57 -2.03 -15.22
C VAL A 43 -8.23 -1.97 -16.59
N VAL A 44 -9.40 -1.33 -16.66
CA VAL A 44 -10.19 -1.20 -17.88
C VAL A 44 -10.32 0.27 -18.27
N ALA A 45 -10.46 0.54 -19.57
CA ALA A 45 -10.80 1.88 -20.02
C ALA A 45 -12.19 2.27 -19.50
N VAL A 46 -12.36 3.52 -19.07
CA VAL A 46 -13.66 4.01 -18.56
C VAL A 46 -14.77 3.88 -19.61
N SER A 47 -14.42 3.99 -20.89
CA SER A 47 -15.33 3.74 -22.01
C SER A 47 -15.95 2.34 -22.01
N ASN A 48 -15.25 1.34 -21.46
CA ASN A 48 -15.71 -0.05 -21.43
C ASN A 48 -16.79 -0.28 -20.36
N LEU A 49 -16.91 0.62 -19.37
CA LEU A 49 -17.97 0.59 -18.37
C LEU A 49 -19.31 1.10 -18.94
N GLY A 50 -19.27 1.81 -20.07
CA GLY A 50 -20.43 2.41 -20.72
C GLY A 50 -20.99 3.62 -19.96
N GLU A 51 -22.27 3.90 -20.15
CA GLU A 51 -22.97 4.95 -19.38
C GLU A 51 -23.21 4.47 -17.95
N ILE A 52 -22.48 5.08 -17.02
CA ILE A 52 -22.58 4.80 -15.58
C ILE A 52 -22.88 6.08 -14.80
N GLU A 53 -23.74 5.97 -13.79
CA GLU A 53 -23.85 6.96 -12.72
C GLU A 53 -23.19 6.35 -11.48
N TYR A 54 -22.40 7.16 -10.78
CA TYR A 54 -21.66 6.71 -9.61
C TYR A 54 -21.70 7.73 -8.48
N ARG A 55 -21.48 7.23 -7.28
CA ARG A 55 -21.25 8.01 -6.07
C ARG A 55 -19.78 7.94 -5.71
N GLU A 56 -19.17 9.09 -5.44
CA GLU A 56 -17.81 9.13 -4.91
C GLU A 56 -17.75 8.57 -3.49
N ILE A 57 -16.71 7.80 -3.22
CA ILE A 57 -16.44 7.21 -1.92
C ILE A 57 -15.08 7.72 -1.45
N PRO A 58 -14.98 8.22 -0.21
CA PRO A 58 -13.71 8.65 0.34
C PRO A 58 -12.76 7.44 0.39
N VAL A 59 -11.65 7.55 -0.34
CA VAL A 59 -10.55 6.59 -0.31
C VAL A 59 -9.36 7.28 0.33
N ASP A 60 -8.85 6.67 1.40
CA ASP A 60 -7.62 7.12 2.03
C ASP A 60 -6.44 6.69 1.15
N VAL A 61 -5.93 7.62 0.36
CA VAL A 61 -4.72 7.40 -0.43
C VAL A 61 -3.54 7.66 0.50
N LYS A 62 -3.03 6.61 1.14
CA LYS A 62 -1.79 6.73 1.88
C LYS A 62 -0.69 7.15 0.90
N PRO A 63 0.04 8.25 1.16
CA PRO A 63 1.16 8.62 0.33
C PRO A 63 2.16 7.46 0.33
N GLU A 64 2.61 7.05 -0.85
CA GLU A 64 3.76 6.17 -0.96
C GLU A 64 4.94 6.87 -0.30
N VAL A 65 5.38 6.34 0.84
CA VAL A 65 6.55 6.81 1.55
C VAL A 65 7.77 6.43 0.70
N ARG A 66 8.12 7.29 -0.27
CA ARG A 66 9.23 7.10 -1.22
C ARG A 66 10.58 6.88 -0.54
N VAL A 67 10.70 7.30 0.72
CA VAL A 67 11.90 7.15 1.54
C VAL A 67 11.44 6.68 2.91
N GLU A 68 11.58 5.38 3.19
CA GLU A 68 11.60 4.92 4.59
C GLU A 68 12.65 5.79 5.30
N GLY A 69 12.26 6.47 6.38
CA GLY A 69 13.17 7.38 7.08
C GLY A 69 14.49 6.71 7.47
N GLY A 70 15.49 7.50 7.85
CA GLY A 70 16.79 6.94 8.24
C GLY A 70 16.65 5.93 9.39
N GLN A 71 17.02 4.68 9.16
CA GLN A 71 17.13 3.67 10.21
C GLN A 71 18.46 3.88 10.95
N HIS A 72 18.40 4.14 12.26
CA HIS A 72 19.60 4.21 13.10
C HIS A 72 19.86 2.85 13.73
N LEU A 73 20.98 2.23 13.35
CA LEU A 73 21.44 0.96 13.91
C LEU A 73 22.77 1.18 14.64
N ASN A 74 22.84 0.73 15.89
CA ASN A 74 24.08 0.67 16.67
C ASN A 74 24.46 -0.79 16.89
N VAL A 75 25.71 -1.15 16.60
CA VAL A 75 26.22 -2.52 16.74
C VAL A 75 27.51 -2.53 17.54
N ASN A 76 27.64 -3.50 18.43
CA ASN A 76 28.88 -3.78 19.13
C ASN A 76 29.73 -4.76 18.29
N VAL A 77 31.00 -4.43 18.08
CA VAL A 77 31.98 -5.32 17.45
C VAL A 77 33.00 -5.74 18.50
N LEU A 78 32.63 -6.76 19.27
CA LEU A 78 33.42 -7.27 20.40
C LEU A 78 33.50 -8.80 20.30
N ARG A 79 34.62 -9.39 20.74
CA ARG A 79 34.77 -10.85 20.81
C ARG A 79 34.12 -11.35 22.10
N ARG A 80 33.37 -12.45 22.00
CA ARG A 80 32.70 -13.09 23.15
C ARG A 80 33.69 -13.38 24.30
N GLU A 81 34.83 -13.95 23.97
CA GLU A 81 35.86 -14.34 24.96
C GLU A 81 36.38 -13.13 25.74
N THR A 82 36.60 -11.99 25.08
CA THR A 82 37.03 -10.75 25.73
C THR A 82 35.99 -10.22 26.71
N LEU A 83 34.70 -10.33 26.36
CA LEU A 83 33.63 -9.90 27.26
C LEU A 83 33.52 -10.79 28.50
N LEU A 84 33.75 -12.10 28.35
CA LEU A 84 33.73 -13.02 29.48
C LEU A 84 34.94 -12.79 30.40
N ASP A 85 36.14 -12.61 29.84
CA ASP A 85 37.33 -12.30 30.65
C ASP A 85 37.21 -10.94 31.35
N ALA A 86 36.58 -9.95 30.70
CA ALA A 86 36.33 -8.64 31.31
C ALA A 86 35.34 -8.68 32.47
N VAL A 87 34.40 -9.62 32.47
CA VAL A 87 33.48 -9.84 33.61
C VAL A 87 34.21 -10.48 34.79
N GLU A 88 35.10 -11.45 34.53
CA GLU A 88 35.87 -12.14 35.58
C GLU A 88 37.04 -11.30 36.11
N HIS A 89 37.63 -10.45 35.26
CA HIS A 89 38.83 -9.64 35.51
C HIS A 89 38.66 -8.19 35.05
N PRO A 90 37.76 -7.41 35.66
CA PRO A 90 37.46 -6.04 35.23
C PRO A 90 38.67 -5.09 35.32
N GLU A 91 39.62 -5.35 36.22
CA GLU A 91 40.84 -4.56 36.36
C GLU A 91 41.75 -4.61 35.13
N LYS A 92 41.64 -5.64 34.30
CA LYS A 92 42.41 -5.77 33.05
C LYS A 92 41.84 -4.93 31.91
N TYR A 93 40.58 -4.53 32.01
CA TYR A 93 39.85 -3.83 30.94
C TYR A 93 39.15 -2.57 31.46
N PRO A 94 39.88 -1.59 32.02
CA PRO A 94 39.28 -0.42 32.66
C PRO A 94 38.55 0.54 31.69
N GLN A 95 38.68 0.33 30.38
CA GLN A 95 38.09 1.17 29.33
C GLN A 95 37.07 0.42 28.46
N LEU A 96 36.77 -0.85 28.79
CA LEU A 96 35.74 -1.66 28.15
C LEU A 96 34.48 -1.66 29.02
#